data_AF-A0A968K6E6-F1
#
_entry.id   AF-A0A968K6E6-F1
#
_cell.length_a   1.000
_cell.length_b   1.000
_cell.length_c   1.000
_cell.angle_alpha   90.00
_cell.angle_beta   90.00
_cell.angle_gamma   90.00
#
_symmetry.space_group_name_H-M   'P 1'
#
loop_
_entity.id
_entity.type
_entity.pdbx_description
1 polymer ?
#
loop_
_entity_poly.entity_id
_entity_poly.type
_entity_poly.pdbx_seq_one_letter_code
_entity_poly.pdbx_strand_id
1 'polypeptide(L)' 'GAIKQFIEDVVWDDTDHLVIDLPPGTGDAQLSLVQTAPLSGGLIVTTPQDVALIDVKRGVQMF' A
#
# COMPACT_ATOMS: atom_id res chain seq x y z
N GLY A 1 7.43 -13.48 -1.49
CA GLY A 1 7.32 -12.43 -2.53
C GLY A 1 8.18 -11.25 -2.11
N ALA A 2 8.56 -10.38 -3.05
CA ALA A 2 9.49 -9.27 -2.78
C ALA A 2 9.06 -8.40 -1.58
N ILE A 3 7.75 -8.13 -1.44
CA ILE A 3 7.19 -7.36 -0.31
C ILE A 3 7.52 -8.01 1.04
N LYS A 4 7.33 -9.32 1.18
CA LYS A 4 7.63 -10.04 2.42
C LYS A 4 9.12 -9.92 2.80
N GLN A 5 10.01 -10.03 1.81
CA GLN A 5 11.46 -9.88 2.04
C GLN A 5 11.82 -8.46 2.45
N PHE A 6 11.19 -7.42 1.88
CA PHE A 6 11.42 -6.04 2.30
C PHE A 6 10.97 -5.74 3.74
N ILE A 7 9.93 -6.42 4.21
CA ILE A 7 9.39 -6.24 5.57
C ILE A 7 10.15 -7.05 6.60
N GLU A 8 10.56 -8.29 6.27
CA GLU A 8 11.15 -9.22 7.24
C GLU A 8 12.69 -9.27 7.17
N ASP A 9 13.30 -9.11 6.00
CA ASP A 9 14.73 -9.37 5.78
C ASP A 9 15.58 -8.08 5.72
N VAL A 10 14.97 -6.91 5.86
CA VAL A 10 15.65 -5.60 5.87
C VAL A 10 15.69 -5.04 7.28
N VAL A 11 16.86 -4.54 7.69
CA VAL A 11 17.04 -3.90 9.00
C VAL A 11 16.59 -2.45 8.91
N TRP A 12 15.49 -2.12 9.62
CA TRP A 12 14.89 -0.79 9.69
C TRP A 12 15.12 -0.11 11.06
N ASP A 13 16.22 -0.41 11.74
CA ASP A 13 16.54 0.12 13.07
C ASP A 13 16.46 1.66 13.11
N ASP A 14 16.05 2.21 14.25
CA ASP A 14 15.85 3.65 14.53
C ASP A 14 14.89 4.38 13.55
N THR A 15 13.98 3.65 12.89
CA THR A 15 12.98 4.25 11.98
C THR A 15 11.67 4.54 12.69
N ASP A 16 11.29 5.82 12.79
CA ASP A 16 9.99 6.22 13.33
C ASP A 16 8.83 5.88 12.39
N HIS A 17 9.05 5.98 11.07
CA HIS A 17 8.04 5.83 10.04
C HIS A 17 8.56 5.12 8.80
N LEU A 18 7.86 4.08 8.36
CA LEU A 18 8.11 3.38 7.10
C LEU A 18 7.01 3.70 6.10
N VAL A 19 7.37 4.38 5.01
CA VAL A 19 6.44 4.68 3.90
C VAL A 19 6.67 3.67 2.78
N ILE A 20 5.59 3.02 2.34
CA ILE A 20 5.64 2.01 1.29
C ILE A 20 4.93 2.57 0.07
N ASP A 21 5.69 2.79 -1.01
CA ASP A 21 5.14 3.15 -2.30
C ASP A 21 4.66 1.89 -3.02
N LEU A 22 3.37 1.87 -3.35
CA LEU A 22 2.71 0.74 -3.98
C LEU A 22 2.60 1.00 -5.48
N PRO A 23 2.80 -0.01 -6.35
CA PRO A 23 2.51 0.14 -7.77
C PRO A 23 1.03 0.53 -7.96
N PRO A 24 0.70 1.30 -9.03
CA PRO A 24 -0.64 1.80 -9.24
C PRO A 24 -1.65 0.67 -9.46
N GLY A 25 -2.90 0.92 -9.08
CA GLY A 25 -4.02 -0.01 -9.22
C GLY A 25 -4.45 -0.61 -7.88
N THR A 26 -5.31 -1.62 -7.94
CA THR A 26 -5.88 -2.31 -6.77
C THR A 26 -5.55 -3.80 -6.77
N GLY A 27 -4.38 -4.16 -7.29
CA GLY A 27 -4.00 -5.56 -7.51
C GLY A 27 -3.50 -6.29 -6.27
N ASP A 28 -3.06 -7.53 -6.47
CA ASP A 28 -2.61 -8.47 -5.43
C ASP A 28 -1.47 -7.93 -4.54
N ALA A 29 -0.67 -6.98 -5.02
CA ALA A 29 0.42 -6.39 -4.25
C ALA A 29 -0.07 -5.67 -2.98
N GLN A 30 -1.20 -4.95 -3.08
CA GLN A 30 -1.76 -4.20 -1.96
C GLN A 30 -2.36 -5.14 -0.92
N LEU A 31 -3.16 -6.12 -1.38
CA LEU A 31 -3.70 -7.20 -0.54
C LEU A 31 -2.59 -7.99 0.16
N SER A 32 -1.54 -8.36 -0.57
CA SER A 32 -0.40 -9.09 0.00
C SER A 32 0.31 -8.26 1.06
N LEU A 33 0.47 -6.94 0.85
CA LEU A 33 1.07 -6.06 1.85
C LEU A 33 0.21 -6.00 3.13
N VAL A 34 -1.10 -5.79 3.01
CA VAL A 34 -2.03 -5.75 4.15
C VAL A 34 -2.00 -7.06 4.95
N GLN A 35 -1.81 -8.19 4.28
CA GLN A 35 -1.71 -9.51 4.93
C GLN A 35 -0.34 -9.78 5.56
N THR A 36 0.72 -9.10 5.10
CA THR A 36 2.11 -9.42 5.49
C THR A 36 2.68 -8.43 6.51
N ALA A 37 2.19 -7.17 6.54
CA ALA A 37 2.71 -6.12 7.40
C ALA A 37 1.62 -5.47 8.25
N PRO A 38 1.88 -5.14 9.52
CA PRO A 38 0.96 -4.37 10.35
C PRO A 38 0.96 -2.89 9.92
N LEU A 39 0.05 -2.51 9.03
CA LEU A 39 -0.08 -1.14 8.54
C LEU A 39 -0.82 -0.26 9.56
N SER A 40 -0.33 0.96 9.76
CA SER A 40 -1.02 1.97 10.58
C SER A 40 -2.14 2.70 9.82
N GLY A 41 -2.10 2.70 8.49
CA GLY A 41 -3.05 3.38 7.63
C GLY A 41 -2.55 3.46 6.18
N GLY A 42 -3.34 4.07 5.31
CA GLY A 42 -3.01 4.27 3.90
C GLY A 42 -3.28 5.70 3.43
N LEU A 43 -2.47 6.17 2.49
CA LEU A 43 -2.67 7.45 1.79
C LEU A 43 -3.03 7.15 0.33
N ILE A 44 -4.20 7.61 -0.12
CA ILE A 44 -4.61 7.45 -1.51
C ILE A 44 -4.33 8.74 -2.27
N VAL A 45 -3.51 8.62 -3.30
CA VAL A 45 -3.20 9.71 -4.23
C VAL A 45 -4.08 9.58 -5.46
N THR A 46 -4.76 10.66 -5.83
CA THR A 46 -5.66 10.67 -6.99
C THR A 46 -5.60 12.01 -7.73
N THR A 47 -6.21 12.03 -8.90
CA THR A 47 -6.37 13.21 -9.74
C THR A 47 -7.87 13.55 -9.87
N PRO A 48 -8.24 14.79 -10.26
CA PRO A 48 -9.63 15.26 -10.16
C PRO A 48 -10.63 14.61 -11.14
N GLN A 49 -10.18 13.76 -12.06
CA GLN A 49 -11.02 13.16 -13.10
C GLN A 49 -11.96 12.11 -12.49
N ASP A 50 -13.20 12.09 -12.97
CA ASP A 50 -14.23 11.15 -12.47
C ASP A 50 -13.79 9.68 -12.52
N VAL A 51 -13.03 9.30 -13.56
CA VAL A 51 -12.48 7.94 -13.70
C VAL A 51 -11.53 7.61 -12.55
N ALA A 52 -10.61 8.53 -12.21
CA ALA A 52 -9.67 8.33 -11.11
C ALA A 52 -10.40 8.28 -9.76
N LEU A 53 -11.48 9.05 -9.58
CA LEU A 53 -12.30 8.99 -8.37
C LEU A 53 -13.05 7.66 -8.22
N ILE A 54 -13.47 7.03 -9.32
CA ILE A 54 -14.08 5.70 -9.29
C ILE A 54 -13.06 4.65 -8.84
N ASP A 55 -11.83 4.73 -9.33
CA ASP A 55 -10.75 3.80 -8.96
C ASP A 55 -10.37 3.96 -7.48
N VAL A 56 -10.33 5.19 -6.96
CA VAL A 56 -10.14 5.46 -5.53
C VAL A 56 -11.20 4.78 -4.68
N LYS A 57 -12.49 4.92 -5.05
CA LYS A 57 -13.59 4.32 -4.27
C LYS A 57 -13.47 2.80 -4.19
N ARG A 58 -13.03 2.17 -5.28
CA ARG A 58 -12.75 0.71 -5.30
C ARG A 58 -11.55 0.38 -4.43
N GLY A 59 -10.46 1.14 -4.54
CA GLY A 59 -9.26 0.95 -3.73
C GLY A 59 -9.53 1.05 -2.23
N VAL A 60 -10.31 2.03 -1.78
CA VAL A 60 -10.71 2.17 -0.37
C VAL A 60 -11.45 0.92 0.13
N GLN A 61 -12.28 0.28 -0.70
CA GLN A 61 -13.05 -0.90 -0.29
C GLN A 61 -12.21 -2.18 -0.17
N MET A 62 -10.97 -2.17 -0.67
CA MET A 62 -10.07 -3.33 -0.65
C MET A 62 -9.14 -3.33 0.56
N PHE A 63 -9.07 -2.22 1.29
CA PHE A 63 -8.39 -2.07 2.58
C PHE A 63 -9.40 -2.19 3.73
#